data_AF-H3AHQ5-F1
#
_entry.id   AF-H3AHQ5-F1
#
_cell.length_a   1.000
_cell.length_b   1.000
_cell.length_c   1.000
_cell.angle_alpha   90.00
_cell.angle_beta   90.00
_cell.angle_gamma   90.00
#
_symmetry.space_group_name_H-M   'P 1'
#
loop_
_entity.id
_entity.type
_entity.pdbx_description
1 polymer ?
#
loop_
_entity_poly.entity_id
_entity_poly.type
_entity_poly.pdbx_seq_one_letter_code
_entity_poly.pdbx_strand_id
1 'polypeptide(L)'
;MTSKNKKRVILPTRPEPPTIEQILEDVRSAQPSDPVFVTLIETNEDSVASERNESSAPERESQYQQSQSYVAFNQRLQEAQSILKEKCEKLKSAGEQLDESILNMKERAF
;
A
#
# COMPACT_ATOMS: atom_id res chain seq x y z
N MET A 1 39.06 66.47 3.52
CA MET A 1 38.02 66.09 4.50
C MET A 1 36.64 66.38 3.91
N THR A 2 36.02 65.46 3.17
CA THR A 2 34.58 65.57 2.82
C THR A 2 33.97 64.18 2.64
N SER A 3 33.38 63.64 3.70
CA SER A 3 32.64 62.38 3.68
C SER A 3 31.24 62.60 3.10
N LYS A 4 30.93 61.95 1.97
CA LYS A 4 29.59 62.01 1.34
C LYS A 4 28.66 61.04 2.06
N ASN A 5 27.67 61.55 2.80
CA ASN A 5 26.62 60.76 3.43
C ASN A 5 25.72 60.12 2.36
N LYS A 6 25.73 58.78 2.27
CA LYS A 6 24.76 58.03 1.45
C LYS A 6 23.46 57.91 2.23
N LYS A 7 22.42 58.65 1.80
CA LYS A 7 21.06 58.51 2.35
C LYS A 7 20.58 57.09 2.03
N ARG A 8 20.33 56.28 3.08
CA ARG A 8 19.75 54.94 2.92
C ARG A 8 18.37 55.10 2.31
N VAL A 9 18.15 54.53 1.13
CA VAL A 9 16.83 54.48 0.50
C VAL A 9 15.99 53.52 1.35
N ILE A 10 15.07 54.09 2.13
CA ILE A 10 14.13 53.32 2.95
C ILE A 10 13.03 52.88 1.99
N LEU A 11 12.96 51.59 1.71
CA LEU A 11 11.85 51.02 0.94
C LEU A 11 10.55 51.15 1.76
N PRO A 12 9.41 51.39 1.09
CA PRO A 12 8.12 51.35 1.77
C PRO A 12 7.94 49.99 2.46
N THR A 13 7.33 50.02 3.64
CA THR A 13 7.06 48.82 4.42
C THR A 13 6.10 47.91 3.68
N ARG A 14 6.39 46.61 3.67
CA ARG A 14 5.49 45.59 3.13
C ARG A 14 4.15 45.66 3.91
N PRO A 15 2.99 45.61 3.23
CA PRO A 15 1.72 45.53 3.92
C PRO A 15 1.63 44.23 4.73
N GLU A 16 0.82 44.25 5.78
CA GLU A 16 0.52 43.05 6.55
C GLU A 16 -0.23 42.03 5.68
N PRO A 17 0.00 40.72 5.89
CA PRO A 17 -0.75 39.70 5.18
C PRO A 17 -2.24 39.78 5.53
N PRO A 18 -3.13 39.37 4.62
CA PRO A 18 -4.57 39.38 4.88
C PRO A 18 -4.94 38.43 6.03
N THR A 19 -6.03 38.74 6.71
CA THR A 19 -6.59 37.87 7.75
C THR A 19 -7.40 36.73 7.13
N ILE A 20 -7.58 35.64 7.88
CA ILE A 20 -8.33 34.46 7.43
C ILE A 20 -9.77 34.84 7.01
N GLU A 21 -10.40 35.75 7.76
CA GLU A 21 -11.76 36.19 7.49
C GLU A 21 -11.90 36.89 6.13
N GLN A 22 -10.89 37.69 5.76
CA GLN A 22 -10.84 38.40 4.48
C GLN A 22 -10.68 37.42 3.32
N ILE A 23 -9.82 36.41 3.49
CA ILE A 23 -9.62 35.35 2.50
C ILE A 23 -10.95 34.58 2.29
N LEU A 24 -11.65 34.24 3.37
CA LEU A 24 -12.92 33.51 3.28
C LEU A 24 -14.06 34.37 2.72
N GLU A 25 -14.03 35.68 2.91
CA GLU A 25 -14.95 36.61 2.26
C GLU A 25 -14.74 36.67 0.75
N ASP A 26 -13.49 36.77 0.30
CA ASP A 26 -13.13 36.76 -1.12
C ASP A 26 -13.57 35.44 -1.79
N VAL A 27 -13.31 34.30 -1.15
CA VAL A 27 -13.72 32.97 -1.65
C VAL A 27 -15.24 32.85 -1.76
N ARG A 28 -16.00 33.39 -0.80
CA ARG A 28 -17.48 33.34 -0.83
C ARG A 28 -18.09 34.33 -1.81
N SER A 29 -17.41 35.44 -2.07
CA SER A 29 -17.86 36.49 -2.99
C SER A 29 -17.49 36.20 -4.45
N ALA A 30 -16.52 35.31 -4.67
CA ALA A 30 -16.07 34.92 -5.99
C ALA A 30 -17.18 34.20 -6.79
N GLN A 31 -17.24 34.51 -8.09
CA GLN A 31 -18.27 33.98 -8.96
C GLN A 31 -17.99 32.51 -9.31
N PRO A 32 -19.01 31.68 -9.58
CA PRO A 32 -18.79 30.30 -10.04
C PRO A 32 -18.00 30.19 -11.35
N SER A 33 -17.99 31.25 -12.17
CA SER A 33 -17.20 31.36 -13.39
C SER A 33 -15.76 31.84 -13.16
N ASP A 34 -15.34 32.00 -11.91
CA ASP A 34 -13.96 32.41 -11.58
C ASP A 34 -12.99 31.32 -12.03
N PRO A 35 -11.91 31.66 -12.75
CA PRO A 35 -10.88 30.71 -13.17
C PRO A 35 -10.33 29.86 -12.02
N VAL A 36 -10.24 30.37 -10.79
CA VAL A 36 -9.81 29.58 -9.63
C VAL A 36 -10.70 28.35 -9.45
N PHE A 37 -12.02 28.49 -9.61
CA PHE A 37 -12.95 27.36 -9.49
C PHE A 37 -13.10 26.57 -10.79
N VAL A 38 -13.10 27.22 -11.95
CA VAL A 38 -13.24 26.54 -13.24
C VAL A 38 -12.02 25.67 -13.55
N THR A 39 -10.80 26.17 -13.33
CA THR A 39 -9.58 25.38 -13.55
C THR A 39 -9.44 24.23 -12.56
N LEU A 40 -9.92 24.39 -11.32
CA LEU A 40 -10.03 23.30 -10.35
C LEU A 40 -11.05 22.25 -10.79
N ILE A 41 -12.14 22.64 -11.45
CA ILE A 41 -13.12 21.71 -12.01
C ILE A 41 -12.51 20.99 -13.21
N GLU A 42 -11.91 21.70 -14.17
CA GLU A 42 -11.24 21.10 -15.34
C GLU A 42 -10.11 20.15 -14.91
N THR A 43 -9.29 20.56 -13.94
CA THR A 43 -8.27 19.67 -13.38
C THR A 43 -8.86 18.54 -12.55
N ASN A 44 -10.01 18.67 -11.87
CA ASN A 44 -10.66 17.53 -11.21
C ASN A 44 -11.33 16.57 -12.21
N GLU A 45 -11.91 17.07 -13.28
CA GLU A 45 -12.48 16.26 -14.35
C GLU A 45 -11.36 15.46 -15.05
N ASP A 46 -10.19 16.06 -15.24
CA ASP A 46 -9.00 15.38 -15.78
C ASP A 46 -8.22 14.55 -14.73
N SER A 47 -8.25 14.92 -13.43
CA SER A 47 -7.49 14.22 -12.36
C SER A 47 -8.25 13.05 -11.76
N VAL A 48 -9.59 13.04 -11.81
CA VAL A 48 -10.38 11.83 -11.47
C VAL A 48 -10.12 10.71 -12.49
N ALA A 49 -9.63 11.05 -13.68
CA ALA A 49 -9.23 10.09 -14.72
C ALA A 49 -7.77 9.62 -14.61
N SER A 50 -6.88 10.32 -13.89
CA SER A 50 -5.44 10.07 -13.98
C SER A 50 -4.79 9.47 -12.72
N GLU A 51 -5.40 9.60 -11.52
CA GLU A 51 -4.79 9.07 -10.29
C GLU A 51 -5.32 7.71 -9.81
N ARG A 52 -6.40 7.21 -10.40
CA ARG A 52 -6.70 5.78 -10.30
C ARG A 52 -5.96 5.10 -11.44
N ASN A 53 -5.07 4.17 -11.09
CA ASN A 53 -4.65 3.12 -11.99
C ASN A 53 -5.92 2.32 -12.38
N GLU A 54 -6.65 2.81 -13.39
CA GLU A 54 -7.98 2.34 -13.78
C GLU A 54 -7.83 1.03 -14.57
N SER A 55 -7.52 -0.05 -13.86
CA SER A 55 -8.09 -1.33 -14.29
C SER A 55 -9.60 -1.17 -14.21
N SER A 56 -10.28 -1.48 -15.32
CA SER A 56 -11.73 -1.36 -15.42
C SER A 56 -12.40 -2.11 -14.26
N ALA A 57 -13.58 -1.69 -13.81
CA ALA A 57 -14.31 -2.39 -12.75
C ALA A 57 -14.34 -3.94 -12.92
N PRO A 58 -14.54 -4.51 -14.12
CA PRO A 58 -14.45 -5.96 -14.30
C PRO A 58 -13.03 -6.54 -14.17
N GLU A 59 -11.98 -5.79 -14.52
CA GLU A 59 -10.59 -6.24 -14.31
C GLU A 59 -10.22 -6.28 -12.82
N ARG A 60 -10.66 -5.30 -12.03
CA ARG A 60 -10.46 -5.30 -10.57
C ARG A 60 -11.16 -6.49 -9.90
N GLU A 61 -12.40 -6.77 -10.32
CA GLU A 61 -13.14 -7.94 -9.85
C GLU A 61 -12.43 -9.24 -10.24
N SER A 62 -11.94 -9.34 -11.48
CA SER A 62 -11.17 -10.50 -11.94
C SER A 62 -9.88 -10.72 -11.12
N GLN A 63 -9.13 -9.65 -10.84
CA GLN A 63 -7.92 -9.71 -10.01
C GLN A 63 -8.24 -10.13 -8.56
N TYR A 64 -9.35 -9.63 -8.00
CA TYR A 64 -9.80 -10.02 -6.67
C TYR A 64 -10.14 -11.51 -6.60
N GLN A 65 -10.90 -12.01 -7.58
CA GLN A 65 -11.25 -13.44 -7.67
C GLN A 65 -9.99 -14.31 -7.86
N GLN A 66 -9.05 -13.86 -8.68
CA GLN A 66 -7.78 -14.55 -8.86
C GLN A 66 -7.00 -14.62 -7.54
N SER A 67 -6.89 -13.51 -6.82
CA SER A 67 -6.23 -13.46 -5.51
C SER A 67 -6.89 -14.40 -4.51
N GLN A 68 -8.23 -14.38 -4.42
CA GLN A 68 -8.98 -15.27 -3.54
C GLN A 68 -8.72 -16.74 -3.87
N SER A 69 -8.77 -17.10 -5.16
CA SER A 69 -8.52 -18.48 -5.61
C SER A 69 -7.10 -18.95 -5.27
N TYR A 70 -6.12 -18.07 -5.43
CA TYR A 70 -4.72 -18.34 -5.10
C TYR A 70 -4.54 -18.58 -3.61
N VAL A 71 -5.13 -17.74 -2.75
CA VAL A 71 -5.05 -17.90 -1.28
C VAL A 71 -5.70 -19.21 -0.85
N ALA A 72 -6.90 -19.51 -1.35
CA ALA A 72 -7.60 -20.75 -1.02
C ALA A 72 -6.80 -21.99 -1.45
N PHE A 73 -6.17 -21.95 -2.63
CA PHE A 73 -5.33 -23.04 -3.11
C PHE A 73 -4.07 -23.22 -2.27
N ASN A 74 -3.40 -22.12 -1.89
CA ASN A 74 -2.23 -22.17 -1.02
C ASN A 74 -2.54 -22.75 0.35
N GLN A 75 -3.70 -22.41 0.92
CA GLN A 75 -4.13 -22.99 2.19
C GLN A 75 -4.28 -24.51 2.09
N ARG A 76 -4.92 -25.01 1.04
CA ARG A 76 -5.04 -26.46 0.78
C ARG A 76 -3.67 -27.13 0.59
N LEU A 77 -2.74 -26.47 -0.08
CA LEU A 77 -1.37 -26.99 -0.25
C LEU A 77 -0.64 -27.09 1.09
N GLN A 78 -0.76 -26.07 1.95
CA GLN A 78 -0.16 -26.08 3.29
C GLN A 78 -0.74 -27.22 4.14
N GLU A 79 -2.06 -27.41 4.10
CA GLU A 79 -2.72 -28.53 4.78
C GLU A 79 -2.20 -29.87 4.26
N ALA A 80 -2.17 -30.08 2.95
CA ALA A 80 -1.67 -31.31 2.34
C ALA A 80 -0.19 -31.57 2.69
N GLN A 81 0.65 -30.53 2.69
CA GLN A 81 2.05 -30.63 3.09
C GLN A 81 2.19 -31.05 4.55
N SER A 82 1.38 -30.48 5.45
CA SER A 82 1.40 -30.82 6.88
C SER A 82 1.03 -32.29 7.12
N ILE A 83 -0.02 -32.77 6.44
CA ILE A 83 -0.48 -34.16 6.51
C ILE A 83 0.59 -35.09 5.96
N LEU A 84 1.19 -34.76 4.81
CA LEU A 84 2.24 -35.57 4.22
C LEU A 84 3.44 -35.70 5.16
N LYS A 85 3.87 -34.58 5.77
CA LYS A 85 4.96 -34.58 6.75
C LYS A 85 4.66 -35.49 7.94
N GLU A 86 3.45 -35.39 8.50
CA GLU A 86 3.01 -36.27 9.60
C GLU A 86 3.07 -37.76 9.21
N LYS A 87 2.60 -38.10 8.00
CA LYS A 87 2.62 -39.48 7.49
C LYS A 87 4.04 -40.00 7.28
N CYS A 88 4.94 -39.17 6.75
CA CYS A 88 6.35 -39.52 6.57
C CYS A 88 7.03 -39.80 7.91
N GLU A 89 6.82 -38.97 8.93
CA GLU A 89 7.38 -39.19 10.27
C GLU A 89 6.86 -40.50 10.89
N LYS A 90 5.56 -40.78 10.75
CA LYS A 90 4.97 -42.06 11.23
C LYS A 90 5.58 -43.27 10.54
N LEU A 91 5.74 -43.21 9.21
CA LEU A 91 6.36 -44.29 8.44
C LEU A 91 7.83 -44.49 8.84
N LYS A 92 8.56 -43.41 9.06
CA LYS A 92 9.96 -43.47 9.49
C LYS A 92 10.09 -44.14 10.86
N SER A 93 9.29 -43.72 11.83
CA SER A 93 9.29 -44.32 13.17
C SER A 93 8.87 -45.80 13.14
N ALA A 94 7.88 -46.16 12.32
CA ALA A 94 7.49 -47.56 12.14
C ALA A 94 8.63 -48.41 11.51
N GLY A 95 9.40 -47.83 10.58
CA GLY A 95 10.59 -48.45 10.01
C GLY A 95 11.69 -48.68 11.06
N GLU A 96 12.00 -47.66 11.86
CA GLU A 96 12.98 -47.76 12.95
C GLU A 96 12.59 -48.85 13.96
N GLN A 97 11.33 -48.90 14.38
CA GLN A 97 10.82 -49.96 15.27
C GLN A 97 10.93 -51.36 14.65
N LEU A 98 10.67 -51.47 13.35
CA LEU A 98 10.81 -52.74 12.64
C LEU A 98 12.28 -53.19 12.60
N ASP A 99 13.19 -52.28 12.30
CA ASP A 99 14.63 -52.57 12.29
C ASP A 99 15.14 -53.00 13.67
N GLU A 100 14.72 -52.29 14.73
CA GLU A 100 14.99 -52.69 16.12
C GLU A 100 14.42 -54.08 16.44
N SER A 101 13.20 -54.38 16.01
CA SER A 101 12.59 -55.69 16.20
C SER A 101 13.38 -56.78 15.47
N ILE A 102 13.87 -56.50 14.26
CA ILE A 102 14.68 -57.45 13.47
C ILE A 102 16.03 -57.70 14.15
N LEU A 103 16.69 -56.64 14.65
CA LEU A 103 17.96 -56.77 15.39
C LEU A 103 17.77 -57.62 16.65
N ASN A 104 16.75 -57.32 17.45
CA ASN A 104 16.41 -58.11 18.64
C ASN A 104 16.12 -59.58 18.31
N MET A 105 15.41 -59.87 17.22
CA MET A 105 15.16 -61.26 16.78
C MET A 105 16.44 -61.95 16.35
N LYS A 106 17.34 -61.26 15.65
CA LYS A 106 18.65 -61.81 15.28
C LYS A 106 19.49 -62.14 16.51
N GLU A 107 19.57 -61.24 17.49
CA GLU A 107 20.32 -61.47 18.73
C GLU A 107 19.78 -62.62 19.58
N ARG A 108 18.47 -62.93 19.49
CA ARG A 108 17.85 -64.06 20.20
C ARG A 108 17.94 -65.40 19.45
N ALA A 109 18.22 -65.36 18.15
CA ALA A 109 18.27 -66.53 17.29
C ALA A 109 19.70 -67.09 17.09
N PHE A 110 20.71 -66.34 17.54
CA PHE A 110 22.12 -66.75 17.61
C PHE A 110 22.59 -66.77 19.07
#